data_AF-A0A182I8N4-F1
#
_entry.id   AF-A0A182I8N4-F1
#
_cell.length_a   1.000
_cell.length_b   1.000
_cell.length_c   1.000
_cell.angle_alpha   90.00
_cell.angle_beta   90.00
_cell.angle_gamma   90.00
#
_symmetry.space_group_name_H-M   'P 1'
#
loop_
_entity.id
_entity.type
_entity.pdbx_description
1 polymer ?
#
loop_
_entity_poly.entity_id
_entity_poly.type
_entity_poly.pdbx_seq_one_letter_code
_entity_poly.pdbx_strand_id
1 'polypeptide(L)'
;MENIYCPRTEKVISVWDALAEFQNELHPERLDRIVESDHDIMEAMGLDGNIAEFDKLLESVDVGQLSSSKDVPVRTFLPHKVCSRPKPAETPAKAARFNCVQRVTARKSVKDQRNIDVKLRYNRHKYMERKQDLETRKDLTPFREMVLVVRFYEPFKYKAGRRLGHPKFSQEYYVLSSQYLTELKDKIFCHCDAGPFYEISGDRTAEPTEKPPKSGFFFVHDTFYNDFRDDANHDYSGVIRKWADRQSLIGELKTARMEDTRFGDLKFRLGYPQMYQHQGNCEHLFVISDCRLLAATDILTRSRYPWLNSYGFSRDVPCNICGHCQAQYIVQNSTRHIFDPAYICENCLETYHYTEDGEKIGDFELHRYTLTMVRTDEDADSEEASTSQ
;
A
#
# COMPACT_ATOMS: atom_id res chain seq x y z
N MET A 1 23.62 8.41 10.08
CA MET A 1 22.54 7.52 10.56
C MET A 1 23.08 6.20 11.10
N GLU A 2 24.07 5.58 10.45
CA GLU A 2 24.58 4.25 10.83
C GLU A 2 25.22 4.20 12.23
N ASN A 3 25.81 5.30 12.69
CA ASN A 3 26.34 5.42 14.06
C ASN A 3 25.25 5.49 15.15
N ILE A 4 23.99 5.75 14.77
CA ILE A 4 22.86 5.89 15.69
C ILE A 4 22.00 4.62 15.68
N TYR A 5 21.83 4.02 14.51
CA TYR A 5 21.10 2.77 14.33
C TYR A 5 21.88 1.84 13.41
N CYS A 6 22.47 0.79 13.98
CA CYS A 6 23.16 -0.25 13.20
C CYS A 6 22.13 -1.07 12.42
N PRO A 7 22.06 -0.95 11.08
CA PRO A 7 21.18 -1.77 10.28
C PRO A 7 21.59 -3.24 10.37
N ARG A 8 20.62 -4.16 10.41
CA ARG A 8 20.92 -5.59 10.29
C ARG A 8 21.47 -5.97 8.92
N THR A 9 21.04 -5.25 7.88
CA THR A 9 21.49 -5.43 6.50
C THR A 9 22.45 -4.31 6.16
N GLU A 10 23.73 -4.62 6.01
CA GLU A 10 24.74 -3.59 5.69
C GLU A 10 24.74 -3.23 4.19
N LYS A 11 24.48 -4.22 3.32
CA LYS A 11 24.50 -4.07 1.85
C LYS A 11 23.56 -2.96 1.38
N VAL A 12 24.14 -1.90 0.84
CA VAL A 12 23.42 -0.85 0.10
C VAL A 12 23.32 -1.29 -1.35
N ILE A 13 22.11 -1.23 -1.89
CA ILE A 13 21.79 -1.55 -3.27
C ILE A 13 21.71 -0.24 -4.04
N SER A 14 22.47 -0.13 -5.13
CA SER A 14 22.18 0.81 -6.22
C SER A 14 21.38 0.06 -7.27
N VAL A 15 20.21 0.60 -7.64
CA VAL A 15 19.26 -0.13 -8.50
C VAL A 15 19.81 -0.31 -9.91
N TRP A 16 20.45 0.71 -10.50
CA TRP A 16 21.06 0.59 -11.82
C TRP A 16 22.24 -0.37 -11.84
N ASP A 17 23.09 -0.35 -10.81
CA ASP A 17 24.20 -1.30 -10.70
C ASP A 17 23.69 -2.74 -10.57
N ALA A 18 22.65 -2.96 -9.76
CA ALA A 18 22.00 -4.27 -9.61
C ALA A 18 21.36 -4.75 -10.92
N LEU A 19 20.72 -3.86 -11.68
CA LEU A 19 20.17 -4.20 -13.00
C LEU A 19 21.27 -4.62 -13.97
N ALA A 20 22.40 -3.89 -14.00
CA ALA A 20 23.52 -4.21 -14.86
C ALA A 20 24.17 -5.56 -14.47
N GLU A 21 24.33 -5.83 -13.17
CA GLU A 21 24.81 -7.10 -12.65
C GLU A 21 23.90 -8.25 -13.10
N PHE A 22 22.59 -8.12 -12.90
CA PHE A 22 21.63 -9.13 -13.36
C PHE A 22 21.62 -9.32 -14.88
N GLN A 23 21.77 -8.25 -15.66
CA GLN A 23 21.81 -8.33 -17.13
C GLN A 23 23.04 -9.08 -17.63
N ASN A 24 24.18 -8.99 -16.93
CA ASN A 24 25.38 -9.75 -17.27
C ASN A 24 25.23 -11.24 -16.95
N GLU A 25 24.44 -11.59 -15.93
CA GLU A 25 24.19 -12.99 -15.53
C GLU A 25 22.97 -13.61 -16.21
N LEU A 26 22.18 -12.83 -16.94
CA LEU A 26 20.89 -13.25 -17.49
C LEU A 26 21.04 -14.29 -18.61
N HIS A 27 22.12 -14.19 -19.38
CA HIS A 27 22.30 -15.00 -20.58
C HIS A 27 23.19 -16.22 -20.27
N PRO A 28 22.78 -17.43 -20.68
CA PRO A 28 23.64 -18.61 -20.63
C PRO A 28 24.94 -18.39 -21.41
N GLU A 29 26.04 -19.06 -21.03
CA GLU A 29 27.37 -18.86 -21.64
C GLU A 29 27.40 -18.96 -23.18
N ARG A 30 26.45 -19.71 -23.78
CA ARG A 30 26.37 -19.96 -25.23
C ARG A 30 25.29 -19.15 -25.95
N LEU A 31 24.54 -18.31 -25.24
CA LEU A 31 23.45 -17.53 -25.81
C LEU A 31 23.65 -16.05 -25.51
N ASP A 32 23.22 -15.20 -26.45
CA ASP A 32 23.12 -13.74 -26.27
C ASP A 32 21.70 -13.29 -25.96
N ARG A 33 20.80 -14.25 -25.70
CA ARG A 33 19.37 -14.06 -25.48
C ARG A 33 18.85 -14.87 -24.30
N ILE A 34 17.68 -14.46 -23.82
CA ILE A 34 16.94 -15.16 -22.79
C ILE A 34 16.38 -16.46 -23.37
N VAL A 35 16.48 -17.53 -22.60
CA VAL A 35 15.95 -18.85 -22.96
C VAL A 35 14.42 -18.81 -22.85
N GLU A 36 13.72 -18.89 -23.99
CA GLU A 36 12.25 -18.87 -24.04
C GLU A 36 11.65 -20.15 -24.65
N SER A 37 12.48 -20.96 -25.32
CA SER A 37 12.05 -22.20 -25.98
C SER A 37 12.95 -23.38 -25.67
N ASP A 38 12.44 -24.59 -25.87
CA ASP A 38 13.23 -25.82 -25.77
C ASP A 38 14.43 -25.82 -26.73
N HIS A 39 14.30 -25.15 -27.88
CA HIS A 39 15.40 -24.96 -28.81
C HIS A 39 16.53 -24.12 -28.21
N ASP A 40 16.19 -23.03 -27.51
CA ASP A 40 17.18 -22.20 -26.80
C ASP A 40 17.85 -23.02 -25.68
N ILE A 41 17.09 -23.85 -24.95
CA ILE A 41 17.67 -24.74 -23.93
C ILE A 41 18.67 -25.70 -24.58
N MET A 42 18.30 -26.33 -25.71
CA MET A 42 19.16 -27.26 -26.45
C MET A 42 20.45 -26.59 -26.93
N GLU A 43 20.37 -25.36 -27.47
CA GLU A 43 21.52 -24.55 -27.89
C GLU A 43 22.40 -24.15 -26.69
N ALA A 44 21.78 -23.71 -25.59
CA ALA A 44 22.50 -23.40 -24.35
C ALA A 44 23.29 -24.60 -23.82
N MET A 45 22.73 -25.81 -23.97
CA MET A 45 23.38 -27.07 -23.61
C MET A 45 24.41 -27.55 -24.64
N GLY A 46 24.50 -26.91 -25.81
CA GLY A 46 25.37 -27.30 -26.94
C GLY A 46 25.03 -28.68 -27.49
N LEU A 47 23.72 -28.97 -27.49
CA LEU A 47 23.13 -30.15 -28.11
C LEU A 47 22.48 -29.78 -29.44
N ASP A 48 22.88 -28.67 -30.06
CA ASP A 48 22.39 -28.22 -31.35
C ASP A 48 22.68 -29.29 -32.41
N GLY A 49 21.62 -29.96 -32.86
CA GLY A 49 21.69 -31.07 -33.81
C GLY A 49 21.66 -32.48 -33.21
N ASN A 50 21.63 -32.64 -31.89
CA ASN A 50 21.44 -33.94 -31.21
C ASN A 50 20.10 -34.02 -30.45
N ILE A 51 19.01 -33.94 -31.21
CA ILE A 51 17.63 -33.94 -30.67
C ILE A 51 17.37 -35.19 -29.82
N ALA A 52 17.88 -36.35 -30.22
CA ALA A 52 17.64 -37.61 -29.49
C ALA A 52 18.25 -37.61 -28.07
N GLU A 53 19.42 -36.99 -27.89
CA GLU A 53 20.04 -36.85 -26.57
C GLU A 53 19.30 -35.81 -25.71
N PHE A 54 18.87 -34.72 -26.33
CA PHE A 54 18.09 -33.68 -25.66
C PHE A 54 16.73 -34.19 -25.19
N ASP A 55 15.98 -34.93 -26.03
CA ASP A 55 14.69 -35.53 -25.68
C ASP A 55 14.84 -36.53 -24.52
N LYS A 56 15.90 -37.36 -24.56
CA LYS A 56 16.20 -38.30 -23.47
C LYS A 56 16.48 -37.58 -22.14
N LEU A 57 17.14 -36.43 -22.19
CA LEU A 57 17.38 -35.59 -21.02
C LEU A 57 16.07 -34.99 -20.52
N LEU A 58 15.25 -34.39 -21.40
CA LEU A 58 13.93 -33.85 -21.06
C LEU A 58 13.04 -34.91 -20.38
N GLU A 59 12.98 -36.13 -20.93
CA GLU A 59 12.27 -37.26 -20.33
C GLU A 59 12.79 -37.61 -18.93
N SER A 60 14.09 -37.44 -18.67
CA SER A 60 14.69 -37.74 -17.36
C SER A 60 14.39 -36.68 -16.29
N VAL A 61 14.02 -35.46 -16.70
CA VAL A 61 13.68 -34.35 -15.78
C VAL A 61 12.18 -34.05 -15.74
N ASP A 62 11.36 -34.91 -16.34
CA ASP A 62 9.91 -34.73 -16.37
C ASP A 62 9.32 -34.66 -14.96
N VAL A 63 8.71 -33.52 -14.64
CA VAL A 63 8.03 -33.25 -13.37
C VAL A 63 6.90 -34.26 -13.12
N GLY A 64 6.31 -34.83 -14.18
CA GLY A 64 5.33 -35.91 -14.09
C GLY A 64 5.87 -37.20 -13.45
N GLN A 65 7.19 -37.41 -13.49
CA GLN A 65 7.85 -38.57 -12.87
C GLN A 65 8.25 -38.33 -11.42
N LEU A 66 8.16 -37.09 -10.92
CA LEU A 66 8.48 -36.76 -9.53
C LEU A 66 7.41 -37.23 -8.54
N SER A 67 6.19 -37.53 -8.99
CA SER A 67 5.12 -37.98 -8.09
C SER A 67 5.28 -39.46 -7.74
N SER A 68 5.52 -39.73 -6.46
CA SER A 68 5.52 -41.06 -5.87
C SER A 68 4.20 -41.32 -5.14
N SER A 69 3.76 -42.58 -5.11
CA SER A 69 2.61 -43.00 -4.30
C SER A 69 2.82 -42.82 -2.79
N LYS A 70 4.07 -42.56 -2.37
CA LYS A 70 4.45 -42.27 -0.98
C LYS A 70 4.57 -40.77 -0.67
N ASP A 71 4.40 -39.90 -1.67
CA ASP A 71 4.52 -38.47 -1.45
C ASP A 71 3.39 -37.95 -0.58
N VAL A 72 3.74 -37.03 0.32
CA VAL A 72 2.76 -36.33 1.13
C VAL A 72 1.98 -35.41 0.20
N PRO A 73 0.64 -35.52 0.12
CA PRO A 73 -0.15 -34.64 -0.74
C PRO A 73 -0.02 -33.19 -0.28
N VAL A 74 0.80 -32.41 -0.99
CA VAL A 74 0.94 -30.97 -0.77
C VAL A 74 -0.34 -30.31 -1.29
N ARG A 75 -1.22 -29.91 -0.39
CA ARG A 75 -2.34 -29.04 -0.76
C ARG A 75 -1.80 -27.65 -0.97
N THR A 76 -1.98 -27.09 -2.18
CA THR A 76 -1.65 -25.70 -2.47
C THR A 76 -2.38 -24.79 -1.47
N PHE A 77 -1.63 -24.20 -0.55
CA PHE A 77 -2.19 -23.25 0.41
C PHE A 77 -2.40 -21.93 -0.30
N LEU A 78 -3.62 -21.68 -0.75
CA LEU A 78 -4.04 -20.40 -1.31
C LEU A 78 -4.80 -19.63 -0.22
N PRO A 79 -4.17 -18.62 0.43
CA PRO A 79 -4.78 -17.92 1.57
C PRO A 79 -6.15 -17.28 1.27
N HIS A 80 -6.37 -16.95 -0.01
CA HIS A 80 -7.52 -16.22 -0.55
C HIS A 80 -8.54 -17.15 -1.23
N LYS A 81 -8.12 -18.32 -1.74
CA LYS A 81 -9.02 -19.39 -2.19
C LYS A 81 -9.14 -20.42 -1.07
N VAL A 82 -9.97 -20.11 -0.07
CA VAL A 82 -10.47 -21.13 0.85
C VAL A 82 -11.03 -22.25 -0.03
N CYS A 83 -10.36 -23.42 -0.05
CA CYS A 83 -10.87 -24.62 -0.69
C CYS A 83 -12.35 -24.72 -0.39
N SER A 84 -13.16 -24.84 -1.44
CA SER A 84 -14.57 -25.20 -1.41
C SER A 84 -14.90 -25.87 -0.09
N ARG A 85 -15.66 -25.18 0.78
CA ARG A 85 -16.20 -25.82 1.98
C ARG A 85 -16.78 -27.15 1.49
N PRO A 86 -16.42 -28.31 2.08
CA PRO A 86 -17.08 -29.55 1.70
C PRO A 86 -18.57 -29.24 1.77
N LYS A 87 -19.28 -29.39 0.63
CA LYS A 87 -20.71 -29.10 0.57
C LYS A 87 -21.31 -29.85 1.75
N PRO A 88 -21.87 -29.14 2.75
CA PRO A 88 -22.43 -29.82 3.90
C PRO A 88 -23.43 -30.82 3.36
N ALA A 89 -23.33 -32.09 3.79
CA ALA A 89 -24.27 -33.11 3.38
C ALA A 89 -25.69 -32.53 3.52
N GLU A 90 -26.43 -32.51 2.41
CA GLU A 90 -27.74 -31.86 2.37
C GLU A 90 -28.59 -32.47 3.47
N THR A 91 -29.09 -31.61 4.37
CA THR A 91 -29.89 -32.08 5.49
C THR A 91 -31.20 -32.59 4.91
N PRO A 92 -31.54 -33.89 5.10
CA PRO A 92 -32.78 -34.43 4.54
C PRO A 92 -33.98 -33.62 5.05
N ALA A 93 -34.98 -33.37 4.21
CA ALA A 93 -36.14 -32.55 4.58
C ALA A 93 -36.86 -33.06 5.85
N LYS A 94 -36.84 -34.38 6.08
CA LYS A 94 -37.38 -35.02 7.30
C LYS A 94 -36.59 -34.72 8.58
N ALA A 95 -35.32 -34.34 8.47
CA ALA A 95 -34.46 -33.97 9.61
C ALA A 95 -34.56 -32.47 9.95
N ALA A 96 -34.91 -31.62 8.98
CA ALA A 96 -35.04 -30.17 9.16
C ALA A 96 -36.20 -29.74 10.08
N ARG A 97 -37.15 -30.64 10.39
CA ARG A 97 -38.25 -30.42 11.33
C ARG A 97 -37.85 -30.50 12.80
N PHE A 98 -36.68 -31.06 13.12
CA PHE A 98 -36.24 -31.19 14.52
C PHE A 98 -35.57 -29.90 15.01
N ASN A 99 -35.99 -29.43 16.18
CA ASN A 99 -35.46 -28.22 16.81
C ASN A 99 -33.94 -28.25 17.00
N CYS A 100 -33.34 -29.41 17.27
CA CYS A 100 -31.89 -29.57 17.39
C CYS A 100 -31.17 -29.30 16.06
N VAL A 101 -31.74 -29.76 14.94
CA VAL A 101 -31.20 -29.55 13.60
C VAL A 101 -31.32 -28.08 13.21
N GLN A 102 -32.50 -27.47 13.38
CA GLN A 102 -32.73 -26.04 13.11
C GLN A 102 -31.76 -25.13 13.88
N ARG A 103 -31.53 -25.42 15.17
CA ARG A 103 -30.56 -24.67 16.00
C ARG A 103 -29.12 -24.85 15.54
N VAL A 104 -28.74 -26.04 15.07
CA VAL A 104 -27.40 -26.30 14.52
C VAL A 104 -27.21 -25.58 13.18
N THR A 105 -28.22 -25.56 12.30
CA THR A 105 -28.16 -24.83 11.03
C THR A 105 -28.06 -23.32 11.24
N ALA A 106 -28.86 -22.77 12.16
CA ALA A 106 -28.79 -21.35 12.55
C ALA A 106 -27.44 -20.99 13.18
N ARG A 107 -26.91 -21.83 14.09
CA ARG A 107 -25.58 -21.64 14.69
C ARG A 107 -24.46 -21.76 13.67
N LYS A 108 -24.55 -22.68 12.70
CA LYS A 108 -23.57 -22.81 11.61
C LYS A 108 -23.55 -21.55 10.75
N SER A 109 -24.71 -21.04 10.32
CA SER A 109 -24.82 -19.79 9.57
C SER A 109 -24.17 -18.61 10.32
N VAL A 110 -24.52 -18.40 11.59
CA VAL A 110 -23.95 -17.32 12.41
C VAL A 110 -22.46 -17.51 12.67
N LYS A 111 -22.00 -18.74 12.93
CA LYS A 111 -20.57 -19.05 13.18
C LYS A 111 -19.75 -18.96 11.90
N ASP A 112 -20.33 -19.28 10.75
CA ASP A 112 -19.70 -19.15 9.44
C ASP A 112 -19.60 -17.67 9.03
N GLN A 113 -20.62 -16.86 9.31
CA GLN A 113 -20.55 -15.41 9.19
C GLN A 113 -19.45 -14.86 10.10
N ARG A 114 -19.45 -15.24 11.39
CA ARG A 114 -18.41 -14.87 12.36
C ARG A 114 -17.02 -15.32 11.93
N ASN A 115 -16.87 -16.50 11.32
CA ASN A 115 -15.57 -17.02 10.89
C ASN A 115 -15.07 -16.34 9.60
N ILE A 116 -15.96 -15.91 8.71
CA ILE A 116 -15.61 -15.02 7.60
C ILE A 116 -15.17 -13.66 8.16
N ASP A 117 -15.95 -13.08 9.06
CA ASP A 117 -15.62 -11.81 9.72
C ASP A 117 -14.33 -11.90 10.54
N VAL A 118 -14.07 -13.02 11.21
CA VAL A 118 -12.84 -13.27 11.98
C VAL A 118 -11.65 -13.51 11.05
N LYS A 119 -11.81 -14.15 9.90
CA LYS A 119 -10.74 -14.23 8.88
C LYS A 119 -10.45 -12.85 8.28
N LEU A 120 -11.46 -12.02 8.09
CA LEU A 120 -11.32 -10.60 7.72
C LEU A 120 -10.72 -9.76 8.87
N ARG A 121 -10.93 -10.11 10.15
CA ARG A 121 -10.26 -9.44 11.29
C ARG A 121 -8.74 -9.58 11.23
N TYR A 122 -8.21 -10.63 10.60
CA TYR A 122 -6.78 -10.90 10.49
C TYR A 122 -6.18 -10.54 9.11
N ASN A 123 -7.01 -10.36 8.08
CA ASN A 123 -6.60 -9.79 6.79
C ASN A 123 -6.98 -8.31 6.73
N ARG A 124 -6.18 -7.45 7.34
CA ARG A 124 -6.37 -5.99 7.29
C ARG A 124 -5.98 -5.37 5.95
N HIS A 125 -5.60 -6.16 4.95
CA HIS A 125 -5.14 -5.67 3.65
C HIS A 125 -6.04 -6.22 2.54
N LYS A 126 -6.46 -5.36 1.61
CA LYS A 126 -7.08 -5.77 0.34
C LYS A 126 -6.02 -5.69 -0.74
N TYR A 127 -5.95 -6.74 -1.55
CA TYR A 127 -5.12 -6.77 -2.75
C TYR A 127 -5.95 -6.29 -3.93
N MET A 128 -5.33 -5.51 -4.80
CA MET A 128 -5.95 -5.10 -6.05
C MET A 128 -6.05 -6.29 -7.00
N GLU A 129 -7.21 -6.47 -7.61
CA GLU A 129 -7.39 -7.50 -8.62
C GLU A 129 -6.68 -7.10 -9.90
N ARG A 130 -5.91 -8.04 -10.45
CA ARG A 130 -5.29 -7.87 -11.75
C ARG A 130 -6.28 -8.24 -12.85
N LYS A 131 -6.84 -7.21 -13.50
CA LYS A 131 -7.68 -7.38 -14.70
C LYS A 131 -6.78 -7.68 -15.90
N GLN A 132 -6.84 -8.90 -16.42
CA GLN A 132 -6.06 -9.32 -17.60
C GLN A 132 -6.51 -8.59 -18.88
N ASP A 133 -7.77 -8.19 -18.95
CA ASP A 133 -8.41 -7.64 -20.16
C ASP A 133 -7.95 -6.23 -20.54
N LEU A 134 -7.15 -5.56 -19.69
CA LEU A 134 -6.63 -4.20 -19.93
C LEU A 134 -5.22 -4.19 -20.57
N GLU A 135 -4.60 -5.34 -20.83
CA GLU A 135 -3.25 -5.44 -21.40
C GLU A 135 -3.27 -5.32 -22.94
N THR A 136 -3.87 -4.27 -23.50
CA THR A 136 -4.01 -4.08 -24.96
C THR A 136 -2.68 -3.74 -25.64
N ARG A 137 -1.71 -3.19 -24.90
CA ARG A 137 -0.36 -2.87 -25.38
C ARG A 137 0.69 -3.18 -24.32
N LYS A 138 1.63 -4.06 -24.66
CA LYS A 138 2.82 -4.36 -23.85
C LYS A 138 3.99 -3.53 -24.38
N ASP A 139 4.39 -2.51 -23.63
CA ASP A 139 5.50 -1.60 -23.96
C ASP A 139 6.72 -1.79 -23.06
N LEU A 140 6.60 -2.64 -22.03
CA LEU A 140 7.72 -3.09 -21.22
C LEU A 140 8.28 -4.41 -21.75
N THR A 141 9.60 -4.51 -21.80
CA THR A 141 10.31 -5.76 -22.09
C THR A 141 10.70 -6.42 -20.77
N PRO A 142 10.33 -7.70 -20.54
CA PRO A 142 10.80 -8.46 -19.39
C PRO A 142 12.32 -8.36 -19.21
N PHE A 143 12.76 -8.36 -17.96
CA PHE A 143 14.16 -8.37 -17.52
C PHE A 143 15.01 -7.14 -17.93
N ARG A 144 14.40 -6.12 -18.53
CA ARG A 144 15.07 -4.85 -18.88
C ARG A 144 14.87 -3.73 -17.86
N GLU A 145 14.13 -4.00 -16.80
CA GLU A 145 13.76 -3.00 -15.80
C GLU A 145 13.71 -3.66 -14.41
N MET A 146 13.97 -2.88 -13.36
CA MET A 146 13.79 -3.33 -11.99
C MET A 146 12.41 -2.90 -11.49
N VAL A 147 11.77 -3.79 -10.73
CA VAL A 147 10.53 -3.54 -10.00
C VAL A 147 10.87 -3.45 -8.52
N LEU A 148 10.53 -2.32 -7.91
CA LEU A 148 10.66 -2.11 -6.47
C LEU A 148 9.29 -2.23 -5.82
N VAL A 149 9.23 -2.94 -4.68
CA VAL A 149 8.03 -3.04 -3.86
C VAL A 149 8.15 -2.08 -2.68
N VAL A 150 7.34 -1.02 -2.70
CA VAL A 150 7.38 0.07 -1.72
C VAL A 150 6.16 -0.04 -0.80
N ARG A 151 6.38 -0.27 0.48
CA ARG A 151 5.32 -0.43 1.50
C ARG A 151 5.30 0.77 2.42
N PHE A 152 4.18 1.48 2.46
CA PHE A 152 3.94 2.61 3.35
C PHE A 152 3.14 2.20 4.58
N TYR A 153 3.40 2.89 5.68
CA TYR A 153 2.71 2.73 6.95
C TYR A 153 1.86 3.98 7.27
N GLU A 154 0.88 3.82 8.15
CA GLU A 154 0.05 4.91 8.66
C GLU A 154 0.93 6.02 9.25
N PRO A 155 0.49 7.29 9.14
CA PRO A 155 1.27 8.41 9.65
C PRO A 155 1.40 8.30 11.16
N PHE A 156 2.58 8.63 11.68
CA PHE A 156 2.85 8.60 13.12
C PHE A 156 3.17 10.01 13.62
N LYS A 157 2.83 10.27 14.88
CA LYS A 157 3.23 11.50 15.57
C LYS A 157 4.12 11.12 16.73
N TYR A 158 5.42 11.41 16.62
CA TYR A 158 6.34 11.24 17.73
C TYR A 158 5.91 12.13 18.90
N LYS A 159 5.72 11.53 20.07
CA LYS A 159 5.49 12.25 21.33
C LYS A 159 6.47 11.73 22.37
N ALA A 160 7.35 12.60 22.85
CA ALA A 160 8.31 12.27 23.89
C ALA A 160 7.60 11.61 25.10
N GLY A 161 8.15 10.51 25.61
CA GLY A 161 7.59 9.77 26.73
C GLY A 161 6.36 8.90 26.41
N ARG A 162 5.80 8.92 25.19
CA ARG A 162 4.79 7.93 24.77
C ARG A 162 5.41 6.83 23.94
N ARG A 163 5.16 5.58 24.32
CA ARG A 163 5.49 4.42 23.50
C ARG A 163 4.61 4.44 22.25
N LEU A 164 5.23 4.64 21.08
CA LEU A 164 4.58 4.45 19.80
C LEU A 164 4.19 2.98 19.65
N GLY A 165 2.96 2.74 19.17
CA GLY A 165 2.51 1.40 18.79
C GLY A 165 3.31 0.86 17.60
N HIS A 166 3.10 -0.40 17.25
CA HIS A 166 3.68 -0.95 16.03
C HIS A 166 3.18 -0.19 14.79
N PRO A 167 4.07 0.14 13.82
CA PRO A 167 3.65 0.72 12.55
C PRO A 167 2.57 -0.14 11.91
N LYS A 168 1.46 0.50 11.50
CA LYS A 168 0.37 -0.18 10.83
C LYS A 168 0.51 0.02 9.33
N PHE A 169 0.38 -1.05 8.57
CA PHE A 169 0.44 -0.99 7.12
C PHE A 169 -0.69 -0.10 6.56
N SER A 170 -0.36 0.72 5.56
CA SER A 170 -1.29 1.61 4.88
C SER A 170 -1.48 1.21 3.41
N GLN A 171 -0.41 1.08 2.64
CA GLN A 171 -0.47 0.84 1.20
C GLN A 171 0.85 0.29 0.66
N GLU A 172 0.79 -0.42 -0.46
CA GLU A 172 1.93 -1.03 -1.12
C GLU A 172 1.85 -0.80 -2.62
N TYR A 173 2.95 -0.31 -3.19
CA TYR A 173 3.09 -0.04 -4.61
C TYR A 173 4.19 -0.87 -5.22
N TYR A 174 3.97 -1.28 -6.47
CA TYR A 174 5.05 -1.67 -7.36
C TYR A 174 5.41 -0.45 -8.21
N VAL A 175 6.70 -0.12 -8.26
CA VAL A 175 7.24 0.99 -9.05
C VAL A 175 8.37 0.49 -9.92
N LEU A 176 8.47 1.04 -11.12
CA LEU A 176 9.54 0.69 -12.05
C LEU A 176 10.77 1.58 -11.80
N SER A 177 11.97 1.06 -12.02
CA SER A 177 13.20 1.83 -11.83
C SER A 177 13.30 3.05 -12.72
N SER A 178 12.67 3.07 -13.90
CA SER A 178 12.71 4.27 -14.75
C SER A 178 11.70 5.36 -14.35
N GLN A 179 10.76 5.09 -13.43
CA GLN A 179 9.79 6.10 -13.01
C GLN A 179 10.41 7.14 -12.10
N TYR A 180 9.93 8.38 -12.21
CA TYR A 180 10.30 9.46 -11.31
C TYR A 180 9.63 9.28 -9.95
N LEU A 181 10.30 9.75 -8.90
CA LEU A 181 9.75 9.70 -7.54
C LEU A 181 8.42 10.44 -7.41
N THR A 182 8.23 11.49 -8.21
CA THR A 182 6.98 12.26 -8.27
C THR A 182 5.79 11.43 -8.74
N GLU A 183 6.00 10.45 -9.63
CA GLU A 183 4.92 9.58 -10.10
C GLU A 183 4.33 8.75 -8.96
N LEU A 184 5.18 8.27 -8.03
CA LEU A 184 4.71 7.60 -6.81
C LEU A 184 4.06 8.60 -5.85
N LYS A 185 4.68 9.77 -5.63
CA LYS A 185 4.13 10.80 -4.74
C LYS A 185 2.68 11.12 -5.08
N ASP A 186 2.37 11.29 -6.36
CA ASP A 186 1.03 11.67 -6.82
C ASP A 186 0.00 10.54 -6.68
N LYS A 187 0.46 9.29 -6.51
CA LYS A 187 -0.40 8.12 -6.30
C LYS A 187 -0.59 7.74 -4.84
N ILE A 188 0.28 8.18 -3.93
CA ILE A 188 0.15 7.93 -2.48
C ILE A 188 -1.12 8.64 -1.97
N PHE A 189 -2.01 7.90 -1.33
CA PHE A 189 -3.16 8.50 -0.64
C PHE A 189 -2.92 8.59 0.86
N CYS A 190 -3.19 9.74 1.46
CA CYS A 190 -3.18 9.91 2.90
C CYS A 190 -4.40 10.70 3.35
N HIS A 191 -4.94 10.35 4.52
CA HIS A 191 -6.04 11.11 5.10
C HIS A 191 -5.69 12.61 5.31
N CYS A 192 -4.42 12.94 5.54
CA CYS A 192 -3.98 14.33 5.67
C CYS A 192 -4.06 15.13 4.36
N ASP A 193 -4.26 14.49 3.20
CA ASP A 193 -4.45 15.18 1.92
C ASP A 193 -5.82 15.87 1.81
N ALA A 194 -6.79 15.48 2.64
CA ALA A 194 -8.09 16.15 2.75
C ALA A 194 -8.00 17.47 3.54
N GLY A 195 -6.86 17.74 4.18
CA GLY A 195 -6.62 18.97 4.93
C GLY A 195 -6.18 20.14 4.04
N PRO A 196 -5.97 21.32 4.64
CA PRO A 196 -5.99 21.62 6.08
C PRO A 196 -7.39 21.54 6.70
N PHE A 197 -7.45 21.03 7.93
CA PHE A 197 -8.69 20.93 8.72
C PHE A 197 -8.86 22.20 9.56
N TYR A 198 -9.58 23.19 9.04
CA TYR A 198 -9.85 24.44 9.75
C TYR A 198 -10.89 24.26 10.85
N GLU A 199 -10.92 25.22 11.78
CA GLU A 199 -12.00 25.39 12.75
C GLU A 199 -13.21 25.98 12.02
N ILE A 200 -14.34 25.28 12.03
CA ILE A 200 -15.54 25.60 11.23
C ILE A 200 -16.81 25.73 12.09
N SER A 201 -16.68 25.94 13.40
CA SER A 201 -17.87 26.03 14.28
C SER A 201 -18.68 27.30 14.08
N GLY A 202 -18.06 28.38 13.57
CA GLY A 202 -18.75 29.65 13.29
C GLY A 202 -19.45 29.68 11.91
N ASP A 203 -18.84 29.06 10.90
CA ASP A 203 -19.43 28.89 9.56
C ASP A 203 -19.09 27.51 9.02
N ARG A 204 -20.08 26.61 9.03
CA ARG A 204 -19.95 25.22 8.58
C ARG A 204 -19.78 25.11 7.06
N THR A 205 -20.10 26.17 6.31
CA THR A 205 -20.06 26.22 4.85
C THR A 205 -18.80 26.90 4.31
N ALA A 206 -17.93 27.40 5.18
CA ALA A 206 -16.70 28.05 4.80
C ALA A 206 -15.76 27.06 4.09
N GLU A 207 -15.56 27.28 2.80
CA GLU A 207 -14.55 26.58 2.01
C GLU A 207 -13.16 27.20 2.25
N PRO A 208 -12.09 26.39 2.24
CA PRO A 208 -10.71 26.90 2.26
C PRO A 208 -10.49 27.96 1.19
N THR A 209 -10.10 29.17 1.60
CA THR A 209 -9.77 30.27 0.66
C THR A 209 -8.48 30.02 -0.12
N GLU A 210 -7.58 29.19 0.41
CA GLU A 210 -6.28 28.89 -0.21
C GLU A 210 -6.03 27.38 -0.27
N LYS A 211 -5.56 26.89 -1.42
CA LYS A 211 -5.10 25.51 -1.55
C LYS A 211 -3.72 25.39 -0.90
N PRO A 212 -3.52 24.48 0.07
CA PRO A 212 -2.23 24.31 0.71
C PRO A 212 -1.17 23.87 -0.32
N PRO A 213 0.09 24.30 -0.16
CA PRO A 213 1.17 23.82 -1.00
C PRO A 213 1.38 22.32 -0.77
N LYS A 214 1.49 21.55 -1.85
CA LYS A 214 1.67 20.08 -1.80
C LYS A 214 3.12 19.67 -1.55
N SER A 215 3.79 20.43 -0.71
CA SER A 215 5.19 20.23 -0.34
C SER A 215 5.37 18.87 0.31
N GLY A 216 6.46 18.20 -0.03
CA GLY A 216 6.84 16.95 0.60
C GLY A 216 8.19 16.46 0.11
N PHE A 217 8.73 15.47 0.81
CA PHE A 217 9.98 14.83 0.43
C PHE A 217 9.95 13.33 0.70
N PHE A 218 10.74 12.59 -0.08
CA PHE A 218 11.23 11.27 0.33
C PHE A 218 12.61 11.43 0.92
N PHE A 219 12.88 10.79 2.06
CA PHE A 219 14.21 10.65 2.61
C PHE A 219 14.61 9.18 2.49
N VAL A 220 15.58 8.92 1.63
CA VAL A 220 16.10 7.58 1.36
C VAL A 220 17.59 7.55 1.64
N HIS A 221 18.01 6.67 2.54
CA HIS A 221 19.39 6.49 2.99
C HIS A 221 20.01 7.74 3.64
N ASP A 222 20.60 8.64 2.84
CA ASP A 222 21.27 9.86 3.26
C ASP A 222 20.76 11.11 2.52
N THR A 223 19.77 10.95 1.64
CA THR A 223 19.36 12.00 0.69
C THR A 223 17.88 12.34 0.84
N PHE A 224 17.59 13.64 0.94
CA PHE A 224 16.24 14.19 0.85
C PHE A 224 15.91 14.56 -0.60
N TYR A 225 14.87 13.96 -1.14
CA TYR A 225 14.31 14.23 -2.46
C TYR A 225 13.08 15.11 -2.28
N ASN A 226 13.26 16.43 -2.39
CA ASN A 226 12.21 17.42 -2.16
C ASN A 226 11.43 17.69 -3.46
N ASP A 227 10.10 17.80 -3.36
CA ASP A 227 9.24 18.15 -4.49
C ASP A 227 9.25 19.66 -4.75
N PHE A 228 9.95 20.09 -5.80
CA PHE A 228 10.07 21.49 -6.19
C PHE A 228 9.36 21.80 -7.53
N ARG A 229 8.35 20.99 -7.90
CA ARG A 229 7.56 21.20 -9.12
C ARG A 229 6.69 22.46 -9.09
N ASP A 230 6.33 22.91 -7.89
CA ASP A 230 5.54 24.12 -7.65
C ASP A 230 6.38 25.09 -6.80
N ASP A 231 6.44 26.36 -7.21
CA ASP A 231 7.16 27.41 -6.48
C ASP A 231 6.57 27.66 -5.09
N ALA A 232 5.31 27.27 -4.85
CA ALA A 232 4.69 27.31 -3.53
C ALA A 232 5.19 26.20 -2.59
N ASN A 233 5.88 25.18 -3.10
CA ASN A 233 6.38 24.08 -2.29
C ASN A 233 7.58 24.51 -1.44
N HIS A 234 7.55 24.12 -0.16
CA HIS A 234 8.55 24.45 0.83
C HIS A 234 9.59 23.33 1.00
N ASP A 235 10.86 23.70 1.19
CA ASP A 235 11.91 22.76 1.60
C ASP A 235 11.77 22.40 3.09
N TYR A 236 11.00 21.36 3.39
CA TYR A 236 10.89 20.83 4.76
C TYR A 236 12.21 20.23 5.27
N SER A 237 13.07 19.74 4.38
CA SER A 237 14.35 19.12 4.77
C SER A 237 15.35 20.14 5.33
N GLY A 238 15.26 21.41 4.95
CA GLY A 238 16.22 22.46 5.33
C GLY A 238 16.39 22.63 6.85
N VAL A 239 15.30 22.54 7.62
CA VAL A 239 15.36 22.64 9.09
C VAL A 239 16.02 21.39 9.69
N ILE A 240 15.73 20.21 9.15
CA ILE A 240 16.28 18.93 9.61
C ILE A 240 17.78 18.89 9.35
N ARG A 241 18.23 19.30 8.17
CA ARG A 241 19.66 19.38 7.81
C ARG A 241 20.42 20.33 8.75
N LYS A 242 19.91 21.55 8.97
CA LYS A 242 20.51 22.52 9.91
C LYS A 242 20.59 22.02 11.35
N TRP A 243 19.66 21.15 11.76
CA TRP A 243 19.70 20.50 13.06
C TRP A 243 20.75 19.37 13.08
N ALA A 244 20.81 18.56 12.02
CA ALA A 244 21.74 17.45 11.85
C ALA A 244 23.21 17.90 11.82
N ASP A 245 23.51 19.05 11.19
CA ASP A 245 24.86 19.62 11.13
C ASP A 245 25.48 19.91 12.51
N ARG A 246 24.63 20.03 13.54
CA ARG A 246 25.06 20.26 14.94
C ARG A 246 25.31 18.96 15.70
N GLN A 247 25.01 17.81 15.11
CA GLN A 247 25.12 16.50 15.74
C GLN A 247 26.38 15.79 15.24
N SER A 248 27.26 15.38 16.16
CA SER A 248 28.51 14.68 15.81
C SER A 248 28.31 13.26 15.26
N LEU A 249 27.16 12.63 15.54
CA LEU A 249 26.86 11.25 15.15
C LEU A 249 26.09 11.13 13.83
N ILE A 250 25.61 12.25 13.28
CA ILE A 250 24.89 12.28 12.01
C ILE A 250 25.89 12.69 10.93
N GLY A 251 26.12 11.81 9.96
CA GLY A 251 26.92 12.13 8.78
C GLY A 251 26.21 13.15 7.88
N GLU A 252 26.88 13.55 6.80
CA GLU A 252 26.34 14.51 5.84
C GLU A 252 24.98 14.04 5.26
N LEU A 253 24.02 14.96 5.23
CA LEU A 253 22.69 14.73 4.63
C LEU A 253 22.58 15.52 3.33
N LYS A 254 22.27 14.82 2.24
CA LYS A 254 22.20 15.37 0.89
C LYS A 254 20.79 15.82 0.51
N THR A 255 20.70 16.58 -0.57
CA THR A 255 19.42 16.95 -1.19
C THR A 255 19.44 16.77 -2.70
N ALA A 256 18.31 16.36 -3.25
CA ALA A 256 18.05 16.30 -4.69
C ALA A 256 16.60 16.75 -4.99
N ARG A 257 16.34 17.08 -6.25
CA ARG A 257 15.00 17.42 -6.76
C ARG A 257 14.23 16.13 -7.05
N MET A 258 13.01 16.01 -6.55
CA MET A 258 12.20 14.80 -6.68
C MET A 258 11.81 14.52 -8.14
N GLU A 259 11.50 15.57 -8.88
CA GLU A 259 11.09 15.55 -10.30
C GLU A 259 12.21 15.16 -11.26
N ASP A 260 13.46 15.28 -10.84
CA ASP A 260 14.63 14.92 -11.64
C ASP A 260 15.22 13.55 -11.24
N THR A 261 14.65 12.90 -10.22
CA THR A 261 15.15 11.64 -9.67
C THR A 261 14.25 10.47 -10.02
N ARG A 262 14.83 9.38 -10.53
CA ARG A 262 14.13 8.12 -10.78
C ARG A 262 14.33 7.12 -9.64
N PHE A 263 13.44 6.14 -9.54
CA PHE A 263 13.61 5.03 -8.59
C PHE A 263 14.92 4.25 -8.80
N GLY A 264 15.42 4.21 -10.03
CA GLY A 264 16.68 3.57 -10.37
C GLY A 264 17.92 4.31 -9.85
N ASP A 265 17.80 5.62 -9.61
CA ASP A 265 18.89 6.45 -9.08
C ASP A 265 19.07 6.26 -7.56
N LEU A 266 18.11 5.60 -6.90
CA LEU A 266 18.11 5.41 -5.47
C LEU A 266 19.19 4.44 -4.99
N LYS A 267 19.73 4.75 -3.82
CA LYS A 267 20.57 3.86 -3.02
C LYS A 267 19.86 3.55 -1.71
N PHE A 268 19.65 2.29 -1.40
CA PHE A 268 18.91 1.90 -0.20
C PHE A 268 19.30 0.52 0.32
N ARG A 269 18.80 0.18 1.50
CA ARG A 269 18.89 -1.16 2.10
C ARG A 269 17.51 -1.79 2.09
N LEU A 270 17.41 -3.02 1.59
CA LEU A 270 16.16 -3.77 1.61
C LEU A 270 15.64 -3.93 3.04
N GLY A 271 14.35 -3.61 3.23
CA GLY A 271 13.68 -3.67 4.52
C GLY A 271 14.09 -2.59 5.53
N TYR A 272 14.98 -1.66 5.17
CA TYR A 272 15.36 -0.55 6.05
C TYR A 272 14.29 0.57 5.99
N PRO A 273 13.87 1.12 7.15
CA PRO A 273 12.87 2.17 7.20
C PRO A 273 13.38 3.46 6.55
N GLN A 274 12.60 3.96 5.61
CA GLN A 274 12.74 5.25 4.93
C GLN A 274 11.56 6.14 5.34
N MET A 275 11.61 7.41 4.97
CA MET A 275 10.66 8.41 5.45
C MET A 275 10.06 9.20 4.30
N TYR A 276 8.73 9.28 4.26
CA TYR A 276 7.98 10.18 3.38
C TYR A 276 7.26 11.21 4.25
N GLN A 277 7.50 12.49 4.01
CA GLN A 277 6.85 13.57 4.75
C GLN A 277 6.11 14.49 3.78
N HIS A 278 4.87 14.84 4.13
CA HIS A 278 4.04 15.75 3.33
C HIS A 278 3.07 16.53 4.23
N GLN A 279 2.39 17.53 3.66
CA GLN A 279 1.38 18.35 4.36
C GLN A 279 1.85 18.87 5.74
N GLY A 280 3.08 19.39 5.79
CA GLY A 280 3.71 19.89 7.02
C GLY A 280 4.36 18.77 7.82
N ASN A 281 3.62 18.19 8.77
CA ASN A 281 4.13 17.21 9.74
C ASN A 281 3.50 15.82 9.59
N CYS A 282 2.95 15.49 8.42
CA CYS A 282 2.45 14.16 8.15
C CYS A 282 3.62 13.24 7.76
N GLU A 283 4.05 12.44 8.73
CA GLU A 283 5.24 11.59 8.65
C GLU A 283 4.86 10.13 8.43
N HIS A 284 5.24 9.57 7.29
CA HIS A 284 5.04 8.18 6.93
C HIS A 284 6.38 7.44 6.90
N LEU A 285 6.46 6.33 7.64
CA LEU A 285 7.49 5.35 7.37
C LEU A 285 7.13 4.58 6.10
N PHE A 286 8.14 4.28 5.29
CA PHE A 286 8.00 3.29 4.24
C PHE A 286 9.24 2.40 4.17
N VAL A 287 9.09 1.23 3.56
CA VAL A 287 10.20 0.31 3.31
C VAL A 287 10.18 -0.10 1.85
N ILE A 288 11.36 -0.24 1.27
CA ILE A 288 11.51 -0.98 0.01
C ILE A 288 11.74 -2.43 0.43
N SER A 289 10.68 -3.25 0.32
CA SER A 289 10.69 -4.63 0.83
C SER A 289 11.27 -5.64 -0.16
N ASP A 290 11.25 -5.31 -1.44
CA ASP A 290 11.74 -6.16 -2.52
C ASP A 290 12.25 -5.29 -3.69
N CYS A 291 13.22 -5.80 -4.42
CA CYS A 291 13.84 -5.18 -5.59
C CYS A 291 14.30 -6.30 -6.52
N ARG A 292 13.60 -6.48 -7.64
CA ARG A 292 13.77 -7.63 -8.53
C ARG A 292 13.63 -7.23 -10.00
N LEU A 293 14.07 -8.09 -10.91
CA LEU A 293 13.81 -7.91 -12.33
C LEU A 293 12.30 -7.96 -12.64
N LEU A 294 11.89 -7.15 -13.60
CA LEU A 294 10.56 -7.22 -14.22
C LEU A 294 10.39 -8.59 -14.89
N ALA A 295 9.42 -9.38 -14.44
CA ALA A 295 9.17 -10.72 -14.96
C ALA A 295 8.17 -10.69 -16.12
N ALA A 296 8.19 -11.73 -16.96
CA ALA A 296 7.18 -11.91 -18.02
C ALA A 296 5.75 -12.06 -17.46
N THR A 297 5.63 -12.46 -16.21
CA THR A 297 4.36 -12.57 -15.49
C THR A 297 3.93 -11.27 -14.83
N ASP A 298 4.70 -10.17 -14.88
CA ASP A 298 4.29 -8.86 -14.36
C ASP A 298 3.37 -8.10 -15.33
N ILE A 299 2.86 -6.94 -14.91
CA ILE A 299 2.12 -6.03 -15.79
C ILE A 299 3.13 -5.43 -16.76
N LEU A 300 3.00 -5.72 -18.06
CA LEU A 300 3.96 -5.27 -19.07
C LEU A 300 3.54 -3.96 -19.76
N THR A 301 2.70 -3.16 -19.09
CA THR A 301 2.21 -1.86 -19.56
C THR A 301 2.69 -0.77 -18.61
N ARG A 302 3.58 0.12 -19.07
CA ARG A 302 4.23 1.16 -18.27
C ARG A 302 3.24 2.09 -17.57
N SER A 303 2.18 2.50 -18.26
CA SER A 303 1.17 3.44 -17.73
C SER A 303 0.36 2.92 -16.55
N ARG A 304 0.45 1.61 -16.25
CA ARG A 304 -0.20 0.98 -15.09
C ARG A 304 0.60 1.16 -13.80
N TYR A 305 1.86 1.57 -13.91
CA TYR A 305 2.70 1.87 -12.77
C TYR A 305 2.64 3.36 -12.44
N PRO A 306 2.79 3.79 -11.17
CA PRO A 306 2.90 2.97 -9.97
C PRO A 306 1.64 2.12 -9.72
N TRP A 307 1.83 0.82 -9.57
CA TRP A 307 0.72 -0.11 -9.39
C TRP A 307 0.42 -0.27 -7.91
N LEU A 308 -0.75 0.16 -7.47
CA LEU A 308 -1.23 -0.12 -6.12
C LEU A 308 -1.49 -1.63 -5.99
N ASN A 309 -0.63 -2.35 -5.26
CA ASN A 309 -0.76 -3.79 -5.09
C ASN A 309 -1.71 -4.15 -3.94
N SER A 310 -1.57 -3.48 -2.81
CA SER A 310 -2.43 -3.71 -1.66
C SER A 310 -2.56 -2.48 -0.76
N TYR A 311 -3.64 -2.42 0.01
CA TYR A 311 -3.88 -1.33 0.94
C TYR A 311 -4.65 -1.77 2.18
N GLY A 312 -4.43 -1.05 3.28
CA GLY A 312 -5.10 -1.23 4.55
C GLY A 312 -6.39 -0.40 4.63
N PHE A 313 -7.40 -0.96 5.31
CA PHE A 313 -8.59 -0.19 5.66
C PHE A 313 -8.48 0.41 7.06
N SER A 314 -8.67 1.72 7.15
CA SER A 314 -8.97 2.38 8.41
C SER A 314 -10.33 1.86 8.91
N ARG A 315 -10.46 1.63 10.22
CA ARG A 315 -11.77 1.33 10.79
C ARG A 315 -12.59 2.61 10.82
N ASP A 316 -13.87 2.48 10.50
CA ASP A 316 -14.84 3.54 10.77
C ASP A 316 -14.79 3.90 12.25
N VAL A 317 -14.64 5.19 12.53
CA VAL A 317 -14.75 5.72 13.88
C VAL A 317 -16.23 6.00 14.12
N PRO A 318 -16.91 5.27 15.02
CA PRO A 318 -18.30 5.52 15.32
C PRO A 318 -18.46 6.85 16.08
N CYS A 319 -19.58 7.51 15.87
CA CYS A 319 -19.98 8.71 16.60
C CYS A 319 -20.03 8.43 18.12
N ASN A 320 -19.39 9.30 18.91
CA ASN A 320 -19.35 9.17 20.37
C ASN A 320 -20.70 9.45 21.06
N ILE A 321 -21.66 10.10 20.36
CA ILE A 321 -23.01 10.34 20.89
C ILE A 321 -23.91 9.12 20.61
N CYS A 322 -24.14 8.78 19.34
CA CYS A 322 -25.12 7.73 18.99
C CYS A 322 -24.52 6.32 18.91
N GLY A 323 -23.21 6.19 18.71
CA GLY A 323 -22.54 4.89 18.52
C GLY A 323 -22.92 4.14 17.23
N HIS A 324 -23.81 4.70 16.40
CA HIS A 324 -24.35 4.03 15.20
C HIS A 324 -23.81 4.59 13.90
N CYS A 325 -23.74 5.91 13.77
CA CYS A 325 -23.26 6.59 12.56
C CYS A 325 -21.74 6.72 12.57
N GLN A 326 -21.13 6.78 11.38
CA GLN A 326 -19.72 7.11 11.22
C GLN A 326 -19.48 8.58 11.57
N ALA A 327 -18.38 8.87 12.26
CA ALA A 327 -17.99 10.23 12.56
C ALA A 327 -17.53 10.96 11.29
N GLN A 328 -17.94 12.21 11.16
CA GLN A 328 -17.59 13.12 10.07
C GLN A 328 -16.97 14.41 10.59
N TYR A 329 -17.00 14.62 11.90
CA TYR A 329 -16.44 15.79 12.57
C TYR A 329 -15.69 15.38 13.84
N ILE A 330 -14.65 16.13 14.15
CA ILE A 330 -13.95 16.13 15.45
C ILE A 330 -14.37 17.41 16.17
N VAL A 331 -14.88 17.26 17.37
CA VAL A 331 -15.15 18.35 18.30
C VAL A 331 -14.08 18.37 19.37
N GLN A 332 -13.40 19.49 19.54
CA GLN A 332 -12.34 19.70 20.53
C GLN A 332 -12.73 20.76 21.54
N ASN A 333 -12.09 20.76 22.71
CA ASN A 333 -12.23 21.81 23.72
C ASN A 333 -13.69 22.06 24.14
N SER A 334 -14.54 21.02 24.05
CA SER A 334 -15.97 21.14 24.34
C SER A 334 -16.24 20.93 25.82
N THR A 335 -16.95 21.88 26.43
CA THR A 335 -17.41 21.76 27.83
C THR A 335 -18.56 20.78 28.02
N ARG A 336 -19.13 20.26 26.93
CA ARG A 336 -20.34 19.42 26.93
C ARG A 336 -20.06 17.94 26.67
N HIS A 337 -18.82 17.59 26.30
CA HIS A 337 -18.42 16.21 26.04
C HIS A 337 -17.60 15.60 27.17
N ILE A 338 -17.75 14.29 27.35
CA ILE A 338 -16.92 13.49 28.28
C ILE A 338 -15.54 13.20 27.66
N PHE A 339 -15.48 13.12 26.33
CA PHE A 339 -14.27 12.85 25.56
C PHE A 339 -13.76 14.13 24.89
N ASP A 340 -12.45 14.32 24.87
CA ASP A 340 -11.79 15.38 24.13
C ASP A 340 -10.50 14.84 23.48
N PRO A 341 -10.44 14.74 22.13
CA PRO A 341 -11.49 15.08 21.17
C PRO A 341 -12.68 14.10 21.19
N ALA A 342 -13.87 14.60 20.81
CA ALA A 342 -15.06 13.81 20.52
C ALA A 342 -15.30 13.69 18.99
N TYR A 343 -15.50 12.47 18.49
CA TYR A 343 -15.80 12.16 17.11
C TYR A 343 -17.32 12.05 16.92
N ILE A 344 -17.91 12.83 16.01
CA ILE A 344 -19.38 12.99 15.91
C ILE A 344 -19.83 12.91 14.45
N CYS A 345 -21.02 12.33 14.21
CA CYS A 345 -21.69 12.40 12.91
C CYS A 345 -22.46 13.71 12.75
N GLU A 346 -22.81 14.08 11.51
CA GLU A 346 -23.55 15.30 11.20
C GLU A 346 -24.85 15.46 11.98
N ASN A 347 -25.71 14.44 11.98
CA ASN A 347 -27.01 14.53 12.67
C ASN A 347 -26.88 14.77 14.18
N CYS A 348 -25.90 14.13 14.84
CA CYS A 348 -25.65 14.35 16.26
C CYS A 348 -24.96 15.68 16.55
N LEU A 349 -24.15 16.19 15.61
CA LEU A 349 -23.57 17.51 15.71
C LEU A 349 -24.67 18.57 15.68
N GLU A 350 -25.57 18.51 14.70
CA GLU A 350 -26.67 19.47 14.51
C GLU A 350 -27.59 19.51 15.72
N THR A 351 -28.09 18.35 16.14
CA THR A 351 -29.07 18.26 17.23
C THR A 351 -28.49 18.57 18.61
N TYR A 352 -27.18 18.35 18.82
CA TYR A 352 -26.57 18.53 20.13
C TYR A 352 -25.87 19.88 20.29
N HIS A 353 -25.18 20.37 19.25
CA HIS A 353 -24.31 21.55 19.32
C HIS A 353 -24.87 22.82 18.67
N TYR A 354 -26.01 22.74 17.98
CA TYR A 354 -26.64 23.90 17.34
C TYR A 354 -28.13 23.97 17.67
N THR A 355 -28.67 25.18 17.68
CA THR A 355 -30.12 25.43 17.78
C THR A 355 -30.80 25.23 16.42
N GLU A 356 -32.13 25.22 16.38
CA GLU A 356 -32.88 25.17 15.11
C GLU A 356 -32.57 26.36 14.20
N ASP A 357 -32.18 27.51 14.78
CA ASP A 357 -31.77 28.71 14.06
C ASP A 357 -30.30 28.67 13.58
N GLY A 358 -29.57 27.58 13.85
CA GLY A 358 -28.17 27.40 13.47
C GLY A 358 -27.17 28.01 14.45
N GLU A 359 -27.62 28.62 15.55
CA GLU A 359 -26.74 29.21 16.56
C GLU A 359 -26.05 28.16 17.42
N LYS A 360 -24.78 28.39 17.71
CA LYS A 360 -23.90 27.48 18.45
C LYS A 360 -24.28 27.39 19.94
N ILE A 361 -24.37 26.16 20.46
CA ILE A 361 -24.71 25.87 21.87
C ILE A 361 -23.45 25.45 22.65
N GLY A 362 -22.84 26.43 23.32
CA GLY A 362 -21.65 26.26 24.16
C GLY A 362 -20.33 26.43 23.42
N ASP A 363 -19.24 26.38 24.17
CA ASP A 363 -17.88 26.59 23.63
C ASP A 363 -17.26 25.26 23.20
N PHE A 364 -16.82 25.21 21.93
CA PHE A 364 -16.11 24.09 21.33
C PHE A 364 -15.43 24.51 20.03
N GLU A 365 -14.45 23.75 19.57
CA GLU A 365 -13.87 23.85 18.23
C GLU A 365 -14.39 22.69 17.38
N LEU A 366 -14.73 22.96 16.11
CA LEU A 366 -15.24 21.97 15.18
C LEU A 366 -14.29 21.82 14.00
N HIS A 367 -13.87 20.60 13.72
CA HIS A 367 -13.03 20.26 12.57
C HIS A 367 -13.67 19.16 11.75
N ARG A 368 -13.55 19.24 10.42
CA ARG A 368 -13.98 18.15 9.55
C ARG A 368 -13.10 16.93 9.78
N TYR A 369 -13.72 15.76 9.79
CA TYR A 369 -13.05 14.47 9.90
C TYR A 369 -13.38 13.64 8.69
N THR A 370 -12.36 13.34 7.91
CA THR A 370 -12.45 12.42 6.77
C THR A 370 -11.86 11.09 7.18
N LEU A 371 -12.33 9.98 6.63
CA LEU A 371 -11.61 8.71 6.74
C LEU A 371 -10.84 8.49 5.44
N THR A 372 -9.76 7.72 5.52
CA THR A 372 -8.95 7.38 4.34
C THR A 372 -9.83 6.72 3.29
N MET A 373 -10.13 7.42 2.20
CA MET A 373 -10.79 6.83 1.03
C MET A 373 -9.72 6.49 0.00
N VAL A 374 -9.63 5.21 -0.37
CA VAL A 374 -8.85 4.81 -1.53
C VAL A 374 -9.66 5.20 -2.75
N ARG A 375 -9.23 6.25 -3.44
CA ARG A 375 -9.76 6.57 -4.77
C ARG A 375 -9.36 5.43 -5.70
N THR A 376 -10.29 4.57 -6.05
CA THR A 376 -10.08 3.70 -7.20
C THR A 376 -10.30 4.54 -8.45
N ASP A 377 -9.43 4.42 -9.46
CA ASP A 377 -9.59 5.16 -10.73
C ASP A 377 -10.98 4.90 -11.38
N GLU A 378 -11.70 3.84 -10.96
CA GLU A 378 -13.08 3.54 -11.34
C GLU A 378 -14.11 4.56 -10.78
N ASP A 379 -13.82 5.23 -9.66
CA ASP A 379 -14.72 6.23 -9.08
C ASP A 379 -14.68 7.54 -9.87
N ALA A 380 -13.55 7.86 -10.52
CA ALA A 380 -13.38 9.06 -11.33
C ALA A 380 -14.27 9.06 -12.59
N ASP A 381 -14.52 7.89 -13.18
CA ASP A 381 -15.43 7.74 -14.32
C ASP A 381 -16.92 7.71 -13.90
N SER A 382 -17.20 7.57 -12.59
CA SER A 382 -18.56 7.52 -12.06
C SER A 382 -19.08 8.85 -11.48
N GLU A 383 -18.19 9.80 -11.18
CA GLU A 383 -18.57 11.13 -10.67
C GLU A 383 -19.14 12.07 -11.76
N GLU A 384 -19.03 11.75 -13.06
CA GLU A 384 -19.62 12.56 -14.14
C GLU A 384 -21.09 12.21 -14.49
N ALA A 385 -21.74 11.27 -13.80
CA ALA A 385 -23.11 10.88 -14.13
C ALA A 385 -24.04 10.74 -12.91
N SER A 386 -24.27 11.84 -12.18
CA SER A 386 -25.50 12.00 -11.38
C SER A 386 -25.77 13.46 -11.04
N THR A 387 -26.02 14.28 -12.07
CA THR A 387 -26.90 15.45 -11.93
C THR A 387 -28.29 15.07 -12.43
N SER A 388 -29.32 15.54 -11.73
CA SER A 388 -30.78 15.37 -11.97
C SER A 388 -31.38 14.00 -11.59
N GLN A 389 -32.47 13.89 -10.82
CA GLN A 389 -33.57 14.80 -10.44
C GLN A 389 -34.00 14.58 -8.98
#